data_AF-A0A813FH93-F1
#
_entry.id   AF-A0A813FH93-F1
#
_cell.length_a   1.000
_cell.length_b   1.000
_cell.length_c   1.000
_cell.angle_alpha   90.00
_cell.angle_beta   90.00
_cell.angle_gamma   90.00
#
_symmetry.space_group_name_H-M   'P 1'
#
loop_
_entity.id
_entity.type
_entity.pdbx_description
1 polymer ?
#
loop_
_entity_poly.entity_id
_entity_poly.type
_entity_poly.pdbx_seq_one_letter_code
_entity_poly.pdbx_strand_id
1 'polypeptide(L)'
;VQIHIGALHLDPVSGRLEAQDLKVDNPTGYTSPYLLRADRASVLMNPTSLLASLRDGDVEAKELVFEGVEVLYEKWLASSNLTDLLESMSKASKLPSSARAVASDEDLKLTLHKVLADDVGARSGLEVNGLRLSLGKMGFDDFAKEIGAKQTLADVIRALLTKLIKGVLAASLEAEVATAKDLKTQQGGQSGSASSSMAAITQ
;
A
#
# COMPACT_ATOMS: atom_id res chain seq x y z
N VAL A 1 -10.08 12.05 -2.84
CA VAL A 1 -8.77 11.66 -2.29
C VAL A 1 -7.74 12.62 -2.84
N GLN A 2 -6.97 13.26 -1.97
CA GLN A 2 -5.89 14.19 -2.35
C GLN A 2 -4.54 13.59 -1.99
N ILE A 3 -3.49 14.02 -2.71
CA ILE A 3 -2.11 13.60 -2.50
C ILE A 3 -1.32 14.83 -2.07
N HIS A 4 -0.63 14.74 -0.94
CA HIS A 4 0.26 15.76 -0.43
C HIS A 4 1.70 15.28 -0.56
N ILE A 5 2.57 16.20 -0.97
CA ILE A 5 4.02 15.98 -1.07
C ILE A 5 4.67 17.10 -0.27
N GLY A 6 5.47 16.77 0.73
CA GLY A 6 6.14 17.76 1.57
C GLY A 6 7.29 18.45 0.82
N ALA A 7 8.24 17.66 0.33
CA ALA A 7 9.35 18.16 -0.47
C ALA A 7 9.56 17.31 -1.72
N LEU A 8 10.01 17.95 -2.79
CA LEU A 8 10.37 17.29 -4.05
C LEU A 8 11.77 17.75 -4.47
N HIS A 9 12.67 16.79 -4.69
CA HIS A 9 14.03 17.01 -5.13
C HIS A 9 14.29 16.28 -6.43
N LEU A 10 14.76 17.01 -7.45
CA LEU A 10 15.16 16.45 -8.73
C LEU A 10 16.66 16.71 -8.92
N ASP A 11 17.40 15.64 -9.15
CA ASP A 11 18.77 15.67 -9.64
C ASP A 11 18.78 15.14 -11.09
N PRO A 12 18.80 16.04 -12.09
CA PRO A 12 18.80 15.66 -13.49
C PRO A 12 20.06 14.91 -13.92
N VAL A 13 21.18 15.13 -13.23
CA VAL A 13 22.48 14.55 -13.61
C VAL A 13 22.51 13.07 -13.25
N SER A 14 22.02 12.72 -12.06
CA SER A 14 21.87 11.32 -11.67
C SER A 14 20.57 10.68 -12.17
N GLY A 15 19.62 11.48 -12.63
CA GLY A 15 18.27 11.03 -12.99
C GLY A 15 17.41 10.66 -11.78
N ARG A 16 17.75 11.16 -10.59
CA ARG A 16 17.04 10.85 -9.34
C ARG A 16 15.95 11.89 -9.08
N LEU A 17 14.73 11.42 -8.89
CA LEU A 17 13.61 12.20 -8.36
C LEU A 17 13.26 11.66 -6.98
N GLU A 18 13.17 12.52 -5.97
CA GLU A 18 12.84 12.14 -4.60
C GLU A 18 11.70 13.01 -4.09
N ALA A 19 10.69 12.37 -3.52
CA ALA A 19 9.60 12.99 -2.80
C ALA A 19 9.69 12.61 -1.32
N GLN A 20 9.49 13.57 -0.43
CA GLN A 20 9.47 13.37 1.02
C GLN A 20 8.09 13.70 1.57
N ASP A 21 7.73 13.03 2.66
CA ASP A 21 6.46 13.18 3.36
C ASP A 21 5.25 13.01 2.43
N LEU A 22 5.27 11.95 1.62
CA LEU A 22 4.16 11.61 0.74
C LEU A 22 2.97 11.16 1.60
N LYS A 23 1.81 11.79 1.42
CA LYS A 23 0.59 11.46 2.16
C LYS A 23 -0.60 11.40 1.23
N VAL A 24 -1.37 10.32 1.32
CA VAL A 24 -2.63 10.13 0.60
C VAL A 24 -3.77 10.24 1.61
N ASP A 25 -4.65 11.21 1.40
CA ASP A 25 -5.77 11.45 2.31
C ASP A 25 -6.78 10.31 2.28
N ASN A 26 -7.45 10.13 3.41
CA ASN A 26 -8.54 9.17 3.51
C ASN A 26 -9.76 9.67 2.69
N PRO A 27 -10.52 8.78 2.02
CA PRO A 27 -11.86 9.13 1.54
C PRO A 27 -12.76 9.73 2.64
N THR A 28 -13.80 10.46 2.23
CA THR A 28 -14.78 11.05 3.15
C THR A 28 -15.53 9.98 3.93
N GLY A 29 -15.73 10.20 5.24
CA GLY A 29 -16.48 9.27 6.10
C GLY A 29 -15.61 8.44 7.06
N TYR A 30 -14.30 8.67 7.07
CA TYR A 30 -13.36 8.01 7.99
C TYR A 30 -12.71 9.01 8.94
N THR A 31 -12.28 8.53 10.10
CA THR A 31 -11.75 9.37 11.19
C THR A 31 -10.27 9.68 10.97
N SER A 32 -9.54 8.73 10.38
CA SER A 32 -8.10 8.86 10.18
C SER A 32 -7.74 9.93 9.13
N PRO A 33 -6.71 10.77 9.36
CA PRO A 33 -6.37 11.88 8.48
C PRO A 33 -5.68 11.48 7.17
N TYR A 34 -5.19 10.23 7.07
CA TYR A 34 -4.62 9.66 5.85
C TYR A 34 -4.93 8.19 5.75
N LEU A 35 -4.85 7.69 4.51
CA LEU A 35 -4.88 6.29 4.19
C LEU A 35 -3.48 5.70 4.07
N LEU A 36 -2.56 6.46 3.46
CA LEU A 36 -1.19 6.03 3.21
C LEU A 36 -0.23 7.19 3.47
N ARG A 37 0.87 6.91 4.16
CA ARG A 37 2.04 7.78 4.25
C ARG A 37 3.26 7.02 3.75
N ALA A 38 4.19 7.70 3.09
CA ALA A 38 5.55 7.23 2.89
C ALA A 38 6.50 8.37 3.25
N ASP A 39 7.51 8.08 4.07
CA ASP A 39 8.46 9.10 4.51
C ASP A 39 9.35 9.55 3.34
N ARG A 40 9.74 8.59 2.49
CA ARG A 40 10.48 8.85 1.25
C ARG A 40 9.96 8.01 0.09
N ALA A 41 9.83 8.62 -1.08
CA ALA A 41 9.63 7.94 -2.35
C ALA A 41 10.70 8.43 -3.34
N SER A 42 11.50 7.52 -3.88
CA SER A 42 12.57 7.87 -4.82
C SER A 42 12.46 7.08 -6.10
N VAL A 43 12.58 7.77 -7.24
CA VAL A 43 12.59 7.20 -8.58
C VAL A 43 13.98 7.43 -9.17
N LEU A 44 14.63 6.35 -9.58
CA LEU A 44 15.83 6.39 -10.39
C LEU A 44 15.46 6.24 -11.85
N MET A 45 15.55 7.33 -12.60
CA MET A 45 15.27 7.37 -14.03
C MET A 45 16.56 7.17 -14.82
N ASN A 46 16.44 6.71 -16.06
CA ASN A 46 17.58 6.65 -16.97
C ASN A 46 17.84 8.05 -17.54
N PRO A 47 19.00 8.71 -17.30
CA PRO A 47 19.23 10.07 -17.78
C PRO A 47 19.13 10.20 -19.31
N THR A 48 19.51 9.15 -20.04
CA THR A 48 19.37 9.11 -21.50
C THR A 48 17.91 9.03 -21.93
N SER A 49 17.04 8.37 -21.15
CA SER A 49 15.59 8.34 -21.42
C SER A 49 14.94 9.69 -21.12
N LEU A 50 15.41 10.44 -20.11
CA LEU A 50 14.91 11.79 -19.83
C LEU A 50 15.20 12.78 -20.96
N LEU A 51 16.37 12.66 -21.61
CA LEU A 51 16.69 13.48 -22.77
C LEU A 51 15.89 13.05 -24.00
N ALA A 52 15.70 11.75 -24.20
CA ALA A 52 14.90 11.22 -25.30
C ALA A 52 13.39 11.47 -25.13
N SER A 53 12.89 11.51 -23.90
CA SER A 53 11.47 11.71 -23.59
C SER A 53 10.97 13.08 -24.02
N LEU A 54 11.86 14.08 -24.15
CA LEU A 54 11.53 15.39 -24.72
C LEU A 54 11.09 15.30 -26.18
N ARG A 55 11.43 14.21 -26.89
CA ARG A 55 11.04 13.97 -28.29
C ARG A 55 9.90 12.96 -28.41
N ASP A 56 9.99 11.86 -27.67
CA ASP A 56 9.16 10.67 -27.90
C ASP A 56 8.13 10.40 -26.78
N GLY A 57 8.13 11.19 -25.69
CA GLY A 57 7.21 11.05 -24.55
C GLY A 57 7.47 9.83 -23.65
N ASP A 58 8.43 8.98 -23.99
CA ASP A 58 8.74 7.76 -23.26
C ASP A 58 9.79 8.02 -22.16
N VAL A 59 9.43 7.78 -20.89
CA VAL A 59 10.36 7.81 -19.75
C VAL A 59 10.57 6.41 -19.21
N GLU A 60 11.83 6.08 -18.95
CA GLU A 60 12.21 4.80 -18.35
C GLU A 60 12.70 5.00 -16.91
N ALA A 61 11.96 4.40 -15.97
CA ALA A 61 12.33 4.33 -14.57
C ALA A 61 12.95 2.96 -14.26
N LYS A 62 14.20 2.98 -13.82
CA LYS A 62 14.94 1.77 -13.43
C LYS A 62 14.42 1.21 -12.12
N GLU A 63 14.23 2.09 -11.15
CA GLU A 63 13.87 1.69 -9.80
C GLU A 63 12.98 2.75 -9.14
N LEU A 64 11.91 2.31 -8.49
CA LEU A 64 11.07 3.11 -7.61
C LEU A 64 11.16 2.50 -6.21
N VAL A 65 11.60 3.29 -5.24
CA VAL A 65 11.76 2.88 -3.85
C VAL A 65 10.87 3.73 -2.96
N PHE A 66 10.00 3.09 -2.19
CA PHE A 66 9.28 3.71 -1.09
C PHE A 66 9.90 3.25 0.24
N GLU A 67 10.04 4.16 1.19
CA GLU A 67 10.55 3.87 2.53
C GLU A 67 9.63 4.44 3.59
N GLY A 68 9.51 3.70 4.71
CA GLY A 68 8.64 4.10 5.82
C GLY A 68 7.17 4.14 5.40
N VAL A 69 6.72 3.14 4.62
CA VAL A 69 5.34 3.10 4.13
C VAL A 69 4.42 2.72 5.27
N GLU A 70 3.50 3.60 5.63
CA GLU A 70 2.47 3.37 6.64
C GLU A 70 1.09 3.40 6.00
N VAL A 71 0.35 2.30 6.10
CA VAL A 71 -1.04 2.20 5.64
C VAL A 71 -1.97 2.17 6.85
N LEU A 72 -2.89 3.12 6.92
CA LEU A 72 -3.91 3.17 7.95
C LEU A 72 -5.17 2.44 7.47
N TYR A 73 -5.47 1.34 8.15
CA TYR A 73 -6.65 0.53 7.92
C TYR A 73 -7.73 0.87 8.94
N GLU A 74 -8.88 1.37 8.45
CA GLU A 74 -10.04 1.69 9.28
C GLU A 74 -11.27 0.96 8.73
N LYS A 75 -11.96 0.23 9.62
CA LYS A 75 -13.24 -0.42 9.34
C LYS A 75 -14.37 0.47 9.87
N TRP A 76 -15.34 0.80 9.03
CA TRP A 76 -16.58 1.47 9.43
C TRP A 76 -17.79 0.63 9.03
N LEU A 77 -18.57 0.17 10.03
CA LEU A 77 -19.72 -0.72 9.85
C LEU A 77 -19.37 -1.99 9.03
N ALA A 78 -19.69 -1.99 7.73
CA ALA A 78 -19.51 -3.12 6.81
C ALA A 78 -18.48 -2.86 5.70
N SER A 79 -17.89 -1.67 5.63
CA SER A 79 -16.86 -1.31 4.66
C SER A 79 -15.55 -0.92 5.34
N SER A 80 -14.48 -0.82 4.56
CA SER A 80 -13.18 -0.34 5.03
C SER A 80 -12.63 0.69 4.08
N ASN A 81 -11.83 1.62 4.60
CA ASN A 81 -11.26 2.71 3.80
C ASN A 81 -10.43 2.19 2.61
N LEU A 82 -9.71 1.09 2.81
CA LEU A 82 -8.96 0.42 1.75
C LEU A 82 -9.86 -0.20 0.69
N THR A 83 -10.98 -0.83 1.09
CA THR A 83 -11.95 -1.41 0.15
C THR A 83 -12.63 -0.32 -0.68
N ASP A 84 -13.06 0.76 -0.03
CA ASP A 84 -13.72 1.88 -0.68
C ASP A 84 -12.75 2.61 -1.64
N LEU A 85 -11.48 2.75 -1.25
CA LEU A 85 -10.46 3.27 -2.16
C LEU A 85 -10.30 2.34 -3.37
N LEU A 86 -10.14 1.04 -3.16
CA LEU A 86 -9.95 0.07 -4.24
C LEU A 86 -11.14 0.07 -5.21
N GLU A 87 -12.37 0.18 -4.69
CA GLU A 87 -13.57 0.28 -5.49
C GLU A 87 -13.62 1.60 -6.27
N SER A 88 -13.27 2.72 -5.65
CA SER A 88 -13.21 4.02 -6.33
C SER A 88 -12.18 4.04 -7.48
N MET A 89 -11.02 3.41 -7.27
CA MET A 89 -9.97 3.27 -8.28
C MET A 89 -10.40 2.36 -9.43
N SER A 90 -11.18 1.31 -9.13
CA SER A 90 -11.73 0.37 -10.12
C SER A 90 -12.91 0.95 -10.92
N LYS A 91 -13.69 1.86 -10.32
CA LYS A 91 -14.75 2.60 -11.03
C LYS A 91 -14.16 3.69 -11.94
N ALA A 92 -13.11 4.38 -11.48
CA ALA A 92 -12.43 5.41 -12.26
C ALA A 92 -11.75 4.88 -13.54
N SER A 93 -11.37 3.60 -13.59
CA SER A 93 -10.81 2.98 -14.81
C SER A 93 -11.87 2.57 -15.84
N LYS A 94 -13.16 2.54 -15.47
CA LYS A 94 -14.27 2.16 -16.36
C LYS A 94 -14.97 3.34 -17.04
N LEU A 95 -14.61 4.57 -16.69
CA LEU A 95 -15.13 5.76 -17.38
C LEU A 95 -14.37 5.93 -18.70
N PRO A 96 -15.09 6.17 -19.83
CA PRO A 96 -14.44 6.41 -21.11
C PRO A 96 -13.51 7.62 -21.02
N SER A 97 -12.31 7.46 -21.58
CA SER A 97 -11.19 8.41 -21.55
C SER A 97 -11.53 9.83 -22.03
N SER A 98 -12.67 10.04 -22.68
CA SER A 98 -13.10 11.35 -23.20
C SER A 98 -13.63 12.33 -22.15
N ALA A 99 -13.88 11.92 -20.89
CA ALA A 99 -14.43 12.80 -19.86
C ALA A 99 -13.38 13.37 -18.87
N ARG A 100 -12.10 13.02 -19.02
CA ARG A 100 -11.03 13.40 -18.08
C ARG A 100 -10.40 14.75 -18.46
N ALA A 101 -11.22 15.81 -18.46
CA ALA A 101 -10.79 17.16 -18.78
C ALA A 101 -10.29 17.93 -17.54
N VAL A 102 -9.18 17.52 -16.93
CA VAL A 102 -8.34 18.43 -16.11
C VAL A 102 -6.88 17.94 -16.13
N ALA A 103 -6.01 18.76 -16.73
CA ALA A 103 -4.54 18.66 -16.82
C ALA A 103 -3.96 17.50 -17.67
N SER A 104 -3.56 17.88 -18.90
CA SER A 104 -2.57 17.26 -19.79
C SER A 104 -1.60 16.24 -19.15
N ASP A 105 -1.96 14.97 -19.21
CA ASP A 105 -1.15 13.80 -18.77
C ASP A 105 -1.13 12.69 -19.86
N GLU A 106 -1.36 13.07 -21.12
CA GLU A 106 -1.67 12.10 -22.20
C GLU A 106 -0.46 11.62 -23.03
N ASP A 107 0.77 12.10 -22.80
CA ASP A 107 1.93 11.68 -23.60
C ASP A 107 3.10 11.08 -22.82
N LEU A 108 3.09 11.12 -21.48
CA LEU A 108 4.19 10.56 -20.69
C LEU A 108 3.98 9.07 -20.43
N LYS A 109 4.64 8.24 -21.25
CA LYS A 109 4.63 6.80 -21.11
C LYS A 109 5.77 6.37 -20.20
N LEU A 110 5.42 5.78 -19.07
CA LEU A 110 6.38 5.29 -18.09
C LEU A 110 6.59 3.77 -18.25
N THR A 111 7.84 3.37 -18.35
CA THR A 111 8.24 1.96 -18.18
C THR A 111 8.99 1.84 -16.86
N LEU A 112 8.42 1.09 -15.92
CA LEU A 112 8.98 0.89 -14.58
C LEU A 112 9.48 -0.55 -14.43
N HIS A 113 10.78 -0.71 -14.17
CA HIS A 113 11.39 -2.04 -14.10
C HIS A 113 11.33 -2.64 -12.70
N LYS A 114 11.71 -1.88 -11.67
CA LYS A 114 11.82 -2.40 -10.31
C LYS A 114 11.08 -1.51 -9.33
N VAL A 115 10.36 -2.14 -8.40
CA VAL A 115 9.65 -1.46 -7.33
C VAL A 115 10.06 -2.09 -6.01
N LEU A 116 10.46 -1.27 -5.05
CA LEU A 116 10.75 -1.67 -3.69
C LEU A 116 9.91 -0.82 -2.74
N ALA A 117 9.31 -1.46 -1.74
CA ALA A 117 8.73 -0.79 -0.59
C ALA A 117 9.38 -1.35 0.67
N ASP A 118 10.10 -0.52 1.40
CA ASP A 118 10.82 -0.87 2.62
C ASP A 118 10.10 -0.32 3.86
N ASP A 119 10.25 -1.03 4.97
CA ASP A 119 9.53 -0.80 6.23
C ASP A 119 8.02 -0.59 6.05
N VAL A 120 7.37 -1.50 5.32
CA VAL A 120 5.91 -1.42 5.13
C VAL A 120 5.21 -1.81 6.42
N GLY A 121 4.47 -0.88 7.01
CA GLY A 121 3.64 -1.07 8.18
C GLY A 121 2.17 -0.82 7.88
N ALA A 122 1.30 -1.61 8.51
CA ALA A 122 -0.14 -1.33 8.56
C ALA A 122 -0.55 -1.04 10.00
N ARG A 123 -1.34 0.01 10.23
CA ARG A 123 -1.93 0.32 11.53
C ARG A 123 -3.45 0.24 11.45
N SER A 124 -4.06 -0.41 12.44
CA SER A 124 -5.51 -0.37 12.61
C SER A 124 -5.92 0.94 13.28
N GLY A 125 -6.88 1.66 12.71
CA GLY A 125 -7.39 2.94 13.22
C GLY A 125 -8.29 2.83 14.46
N LEU A 126 -8.46 1.63 15.03
CA LEU A 126 -9.46 1.38 16.08
C LEU A 126 -9.04 1.79 17.51
N GLU A 127 -7.77 2.05 17.81
CA GLU A 127 -7.34 2.46 19.16
C GLU A 127 -6.08 3.35 19.17
N VAL A 128 -5.94 4.14 20.25
CA VAL A 128 -4.84 5.10 20.50
C VAL A 128 -3.44 4.43 20.55
N ASN A 129 -3.38 3.10 20.64
CA ASN A 129 -2.17 2.26 20.57
C ASN A 129 -2.26 1.17 19.48
N GLY A 130 -3.00 1.44 18.39
CA GLY A 130 -3.32 0.44 17.35
C GLY A 130 -2.13 -0.44 16.94
N LEU A 131 -2.37 -1.74 16.86
CA LEU A 131 -1.37 -2.74 16.47
C LEU A 131 -0.75 -2.35 15.12
N ARG A 132 0.58 -2.10 15.11
CA ARG A 132 1.35 -1.97 13.88
C ARG A 132 1.76 -3.35 13.40
N LEU A 133 1.18 -3.79 12.30
CA LEU A 133 1.61 -4.98 11.58
C LEU A 133 2.74 -4.59 10.62
N SER A 134 3.97 -4.98 10.94
CA SER A 134 5.10 -4.84 10.01
C SER A 134 5.05 -5.95 8.97
N LEU A 135 4.92 -5.55 7.71
CA LEU A 135 4.89 -6.44 6.55
C LEU A 135 6.30 -6.67 5.97
N GLY A 136 7.29 -5.93 6.47
CA GLY A 136 8.67 -6.01 6.01
C GLY A 136 8.85 -5.38 4.63
N LYS A 137 9.85 -5.88 3.89
CA LYS A 137 10.20 -5.38 2.56
C LYS A 137 9.38 -6.08 1.48
N MET A 138 8.74 -5.31 0.62
CA MET A 138 8.07 -5.80 -0.58
C MET A 138 8.88 -5.40 -1.82
N GLY A 139 9.12 -6.35 -2.72
CA GLY A 139 9.84 -6.11 -3.96
C GLY A 139 9.10 -6.70 -5.15
N PHE A 140 9.09 -5.96 -6.25
CA PHE A 140 8.58 -6.41 -7.53
C PHE A 140 9.68 -6.21 -8.58
N ASP A 141 10.23 -7.33 -9.04
CA ASP A 141 11.15 -7.35 -10.17
C ASP A 141 10.35 -7.41 -11.47
N ASP A 142 10.83 -6.72 -12.50
CA ASP A 142 10.17 -6.59 -13.81
C ASP A 142 8.71 -6.14 -13.72
N PHE A 143 8.44 -5.07 -12.98
CA PHE A 143 7.09 -4.53 -12.79
C PHE A 143 6.37 -4.28 -14.13
N ALA A 144 7.09 -3.81 -15.16
CA ALA A 144 6.60 -3.63 -16.52
C ALA A 144 6.06 -4.93 -17.18
N LYS A 145 6.55 -6.12 -16.82
CA LYS A 145 5.98 -7.39 -17.32
C LYS A 145 4.61 -7.66 -16.71
N GLU A 146 4.40 -7.24 -15.48
CA GLU A 146 3.15 -7.49 -14.76
C GLU A 146 2.04 -6.52 -15.16
N ILE A 147 2.36 -5.24 -15.31
CA ILE A 147 1.37 -4.20 -15.64
C ILE A 147 1.32 -3.85 -17.12
N GLY A 148 2.28 -4.34 -17.92
CA GLY A 148 2.50 -3.92 -19.31
C GLY A 148 3.48 -2.75 -19.40
N ALA A 149 4.20 -2.66 -20.52
CA ALA A 149 5.09 -1.53 -20.79
C ALA A 149 4.30 -0.29 -21.22
N LYS A 150 4.92 0.91 -21.06
CA LYS A 150 4.37 2.20 -21.52
C LYS A 150 3.02 2.56 -20.90
N GLN A 151 2.94 2.43 -19.58
CA GLN A 151 1.75 2.79 -18.81
C GLN A 151 1.77 4.27 -18.48
N THR A 152 0.60 4.87 -18.25
CA THR A 152 0.55 6.23 -17.72
C THR A 152 1.06 6.25 -16.28
N LEU A 153 1.53 7.40 -15.81
CA LEU A 153 1.93 7.56 -14.41
C LEU A 153 0.77 7.20 -13.46
N ALA A 154 -0.45 7.60 -13.81
CA ALA A 154 -1.65 7.27 -13.06
C ALA A 154 -1.90 5.75 -12.96
N ASP A 155 -1.65 5.00 -14.04
CA ASP A 155 -1.82 3.54 -14.04
C ASP A 155 -0.76 2.84 -13.21
N VAL A 156 0.49 3.31 -13.27
CA VAL A 156 1.58 2.82 -12.44
C VAL A 156 1.27 3.04 -10.96
N ILE A 157 0.90 4.27 -10.57
CA ILE A 157 0.51 4.60 -9.18
C ILE A 157 -0.67 3.74 -8.73
N ARG A 158 -1.68 3.59 -9.59
CA ARG A 158 -2.87 2.77 -9.30
C ARG A 158 -2.49 1.31 -9.05
N ALA A 159 -1.65 0.72 -9.91
CA ALA A 159 -1.20 -0.66 -9.77
C ALA A 159 -0.40 -0.86 -8.48
N LEU A 160 0.50 0.06 -8.17
CA LEU A 160 1.31 0.04 -6.95
C LEU A 160 0.44 0.09 -5.69
N LEU A 161 -0.43 1.09 -5.58
CA LEU A 161 -1.35 1.22 -4.46
C LEU A 161 -2.24 -0.01 -4.33
N THR A 162 -2.76 -0.53 -5.44
CA THR A 162 -3.57 -1.76 -5.43
C THR A 162 -2.80 -2.95 -4.86
N LYS A 163 -1.53 -3.14 -5.25
CA LYS A 163 -0.70 -4.22 -4.73
C LYS A 163 -0.39 -4.05 -3.25
N LEU A 164 -0.01 -2.84 -2.82
CA LEU A 164 0.26 -2.54 -1.41
C LEU A 164 -0.98 -2.80 -0.55
N ILE A 165 -2.14 -2.27 -0.98
CA ILE A 165 -3.42 -2.46 -0.29
C ILE A 165 -3.78 -3.94 -0.19
N LYS A 166 -3.68 -4.69 -1.30
CA LYS A 166 -3.95 -6.13 -1.30
C LYS A 166 -3.00 -6.90 -0.38
N GLY A 167 -1.71 -6.55 -0.36
CA GLY A 167 -0.73 -7.14 0.55
C GLY A 167 -1.07 -6.88 2.02
N VAL A 168 -1.45 -5.64 2.35
CA VAL A 168 -1.89 -5.26 3.69
C VAL A 168 -3.16 -6.02 4.11
N LEU A 169 -4.15 -6.12 3.23
CA LEU A 169 -5.39 -6.83 3.50
C LEU A 169 -5.19 -8.34 3.68
N ALA A 170 -4.31 -8.95 2.86
CA ALA A 170 -3.97 -10.37 3.01
C ALA A 170 -3.30 -10.63 4.36
N ALA A 171 -2.30 -9.81 4.71
CA ALA A 171 -1.59 -9.95 5.97
C ALA A 171 -2.47 -9.67 7.20
N SER A 172 -3.39 -8.71 7.13
CA SER A 172 -4.31 -8.44 8.24
C SER A 172 -5.30 -9.59 8.45
N LEU A 173 -5.80 -10.21 7.37
CA LEU A 173 -6.66 -11.38 7.45
C LEU A 173 -5.92 -12.58 8.06
N GLU A 174 -4.67 -12.81 7.66
CA GLU A 174 -3.83 -13.88 8.22
C GLU A 174 -3.60 -13.68 9.73
N ALA A 175 -3.35 -12.45 10.17
CA ALA A 175 -3.19 -12.11 11.57
C ALA A 175 -4.47 -12.32 12.40
N GLU A 176 -5.65 -11.96 11.86
CA GLU A 176 -6.95 -12.21 12.50
C GLU A 176 -7.19 -13.73 12.68
N VAL A 177 -6.88 -14.53 11.66
CA VAL A 177 -7.04 -16.00 11.70
C VAL A 177 -6.08 -16.66 12.70
N ALA A 178 -4.82 -16.21 12.76
CA ALA A 178 -3.84 -16.71 13.72
C ALA A 178 -4.30 -16.48 15.17
N THR A 179 -4.73 -15.24 15.47
CA THR A 179 -5.24 -14.86 16.80
C THR A 179 -6.45 -15.70 17.23
N ALA A 180 -7.38 -15.98 16.29
CA ALA A 180 -8.56 -16.79 16.57
C ALA A 180 -8.22 -18.27 16.84
N LYS A 181 -7.16 -18.81 16.22
CA LYS A 181 -6.68 -20.19 16.48
C LYS A 181 -6.03 -20.31 17.86
N ASP A 182 -5.24 -19.33 18.26
CA ASP A 182 -4.58 -19.32 19.57
C ASP A 182 -5.59 -19.27 20.72
N LEU A 183 -6.65 -18.45 20.58
CA LEU A 183 -7.74 -18.37 21.56
C LEU A 183 -8.50 -19.70 21.71
N LYS A 184 -8.78 -20.42 20.62
CA LYS A 184 -9.43 -21.74 20.66
C LYS A 184 -8.54 -22.81 21.30
N THR A 185 -7.23 -22.73 21.09
CA THR A 185 -6.25 -23.67 21.66
C THR A 185 -6.12 -23.49 23.17
N GLN A 186 -6.17 -22.26 23.67
CA GLN A 186 -6.18 -21.98 25.11
C GLN A 186 -7.49 -22.39 25.80
N GLN A 187 -8.64 -22.23 25.14
CA GLN A 187 -9.94 -22.65 25.70
C GLN A 187 -10.15 -24.17 25.68
N GLY A 188 -9.52 -24.91 24.76
CA GLY A 188 -9.57 -26.38 24.73
C GLY A 188 -8.70 -27.07 25.79
N GLY A 189 -7.72 -26.38 26.38
CA GLY A 189 -6.80 -26.96 27.38
C GLY A 189 -7.28 -26.91 28.83
N GLN A 190 -8.27 -26.06 29.17
CA GLN A 190 -8.75 -25.88 30.55
C GLN A 190 -9.96 -26.74 30.94
N SER A 191 -10.56 -27.52 30.04
CA SER A 191 -11.70 -28.39 30.36
C SER A 191 -11.33 -29.77 30.91
N GLY A 192 -10.03 -30.08 31.04
CA GLY A 192 -9.55 -31.43 31.42
C GLY A 192 -9.06 -31.64 32.86
N SER A 193 -8.88 -30.60 33.69
CA SER A 193 -8.21 -30.76 35.01
C SER A 193 -9.11 -30.68 36.24
N ALA A 194 -10.43 -30.53 36.10
CA ALA A 194 -11.33 -30.38 37.25
C ALA A 194 -11.83 -31.71 37.88
N SER A 195 -11.46 -32.89 37.34
CA SER A 195 -12.07 -34.17 37.77
C SER A 195 -11.21 -35.09 38.65
N SER A 196 -10.07 -34.64 39.19
CA SER A 196 -9.10 -35.53 39.86
C SER A 196 -8.88 -35.29 41.36
N SER A 197 -9.72 -34.50 42.06
CA SER A 197 -9.49 -34.17 43.49
C SER A 197 -10.70 -34.36 44.41
N MET A 198 -11.47 -35.44 44.22
CA MET A 198 -12.54 -35.87 45.14
C MET A 198 -12.49 -37.37 45.42
N ALA A 199 -11.33 -37.91 45.81
CA ALA A 199 -11.19 -39.32 46.20
C ALA A 199 -10.23 -39.54 47.37
N ALA A 200 -10.16 -38.63 48.34
CA ALA A 200 -9.31 -38.81 49.52
C ALA A 200 -9.83 -38.10 50.79
N ILE A 201 -11.10 -38.28 51.16
CA ILE A 201 -11.57 -38.01 52.53
C ILE A 201 -12.63 -39.05 52.90
N THR A 202 -12.21 -40.29 53.17
CA THR A 202 -12.94 -41.22 54.04
C THR A 202 -11.96 -42.31 54.47
N GLN A 203 -11.28 -42.10 55.60
CA GLN A 203 -10.88 -43.13 56.56
C GLN A 203 -10.66 -42.46 57.91
#